data_AF-A0A0M0EKT2-F1
#
_entry.id   AF-A0A0M0EKT2-F1
#
_cell.length_a   1.000
_cell.length_b   1.000
_cell.length_c   1.000
_cell.angle_alpha   90.00
_cell.angle_beta   90.00
_cell.angle_gamma   90.00
#
_symmetry.space_group_name_H-M   'P 1'
#
loop_
_entity.id
_entity.type
_entity.pdbx_description
1 polymer ?
#
loop_
_entity_poly.entity_id
_entity_poly.type
_entity_poly.pdbx_seq_one_letter_code
_entity_poly.pdbx_strand_id
1 'polypeptide(L)'
;MKATSEILIIGAVLAVYLTLGMLYESVWHPLTILSTIPSAGIGVVMALDLFGLPLPGMAVIAMLLLTDISLKNAILLVDFAIHAEREHGLTSRDAILAACLLRLRPIVMTTFAAALGALPLVLMGGYGMELRQPLGIALIGGLLVSQAQTMFTTPPLYLLVARCASFFRKAETS
;
A
#
# COMPACT_ATOMS: atom_id res chain seq x y z
N MET A 1 -13.68 -25.96 9.15
CA MET A 1 -12.91 -25.37 8.03
C MET A 1 -12.76 -23.85 8.10
N LYS A 2 -13.77 -23.05 8.51
CA LYS A 2 -13.62 -21.58 8.66
C LYS A 2 -12.57 -21.15 9.70
N ALA A 3 -12.57 -21.76 10.89
CA ALA A 3 -11.67 -21.38 11.98
C ALA A 3 -10.17 -21.53 11.64
N THR A 4 -9.78 -22.58 10.90
CA THR A 4 -8.38 -22.79 10.49
C THR A 4 -7.91 -21.72 9.50
N SER A 5 -8.75 -21.31 8.56
CA SER A 5 -8.42 -20.27 7.58
C SER A 5 -8.25 -18.89 8.24
N GLU A 6 -9.10 -18.55 9.21
CA GLU A 6 -9.01 -17.30 9.97
C GLU A 6 -7.73 -17.24 10.81
N ILE A 7 -7.36 -18.34 11.47
CA ILE A 7 -6.12 -18.44 12.25
C ILE A 7 -4.88 -18.28 11.34
N LEU A 8 -4.90 -18.86 10.14
CA LEU A 8 -3.80 -18.73 9.18
C LEU A 8 -3.64 -17.30 8.66
N ILE A 9 -4.73 -16.60 8.38
CA ILE A 9 -4.69 -15.19 7.96
C ILE A 9 -4.16 -14.31 9.08
N ILE A 10 -4.66 -14.50 10.31
CA ILE A 10 -4.18 -13.77 11.48
C ILE A 10 -2.69 -14.04 11.72
N GLY A 11 -2.27 -15.31 11.64
CA GLY A 11 -0.87 -15.70 11.78
C GLY A 11 0.04 -15.08 10.72
N ALA A 12 -0.42 -15.00 9.45
CA ALA A 12 0.33 -14.37 8.38
C ALA A 12 0.48 -12.85 8.59
N VAL A 13 -0.61 -12.16 8.97
CA VAL A 13 -0.58 -10.72 9.28
C VAL A 13 0.34 -10.46 10.48
N LEU A 14 0.26 -11.29 11.52
CA LEU A 14 1.11 -11.18 12.70
C LEU A 14 2.59 -11.40 12.35
N ALA A 15 2.90 -12.40 11.52
CA ALA A 15 4.25 -12.65 11.06
C ALA A 15 4.81 -11.44 10.30
N VAL A 16 4.06 -10.90 9.33
CA VAL A 16 4.46 -9.68 8.59
C VAL A 16 4.66 -8.49 9.54
N TYR A 17 3.75 -8.31 10.49
CA TYR A 17 3.83 -7.26 11.50
C TYR A 17 5.09 -7.37 12.36
N LEU A 18 5.41 -8.58 12.85
CA LEU A 18 6.59 -8.83 13.67
C LEU A 18 7.88 -8.66 12.86
N THR A 19 7.92 -9.13 11.61
CA THR A 19 9.09 -8.93 10.74
C THR A 19 9.34 -7.45 10.48
N LEU A 20 8.30 -6.67 10.19
CA LEU A 20 8.41 -5.22 10.03
C LEU A 20 8.77 -4.50 11.34
N GLY A 21 8.22 -4.95 12.46
CA GLY A 21 8.52 -4.41 13.79
C GLY A 21 9.99 -4.61 14.18
N MET A 22 10.54 -5.78 13.88
CA MET A 22 11.97 -6.05 14.03
C MET A 22 12.81 -5.23 13.04
N LEU A 23 12.34 -5.02 11.81
CA LEU A 23 13.05 -4.27 10.78
C LEU A 23 13.19 -2.77 11.12
N TYR A 24 12.15 -2.15 11.68
CA TYR A 24 12.11 -0.72 11.96
C TYR A 24 12.36 -0.34 13.43
N GLU A 25 12.63 -1.33 14.29
CA GLU A 25 12.74 -1.16 15.75
C GLU A 25 11.57 -0.36 16.37
N SER A 26 10.39 -0.42 15.75
CA SER A 26 9.24 0.40 16.11
C SER A 26 7.94 -0.31 15.81
N VAL A 27 7.01 -0.22 16.76
CA VAL A 27 5.72 -0.89 16.80
C VAL A 27 4.68 -0.15 15.92
N TRP A 28 4.94 1.13 15.62
CA TRP A 28 3.99 2.03 14.97
C TRP A 28 4.15 2.13 13.45
N HIS A 29 5.38 2.07 12.93
CA HIS A 29 5.64 2.10 11.48
C HIS A 29 5.03 0.91 10.72
N PRO A 30 5.08 -0.34 11.23
CA PRO A 30 4.44 -1.49 10.60
C PRO A 30 2.92 -1.33 10.47
N LEU A 31 2.28 -0.69 11.45
CA LEU A 31 0.84 -0.49 11.50
C LEU A 31 0.38 0.49 10.40
N THR A 32 1.15 1.55 10.17
CA THR A 32 0.94 2.48 9.04
C THR A 32 1.08 1.79 7.69
N ILE A 33 2.03 0.88 7.54
CA ILE A 33 2.25 0.12 6.30
C ILE A 33 1.07 -0.84 6.05
N LEU A 34 0.62 -1.58 7.07
CA LEU A 34 -0.52 -2.50 6.97
C LEU A 34 -1.84 -1.79 6.67
N SER A 35 -1.98 -0.51 7.03
CA SER A 35 -3.16 0.30 6.70
C SER A 35 -3.39 0.48 5.19
N THR A 36 -2.39 0.16 4.36
CA THR A 36 -2.49 0.23 2.89
C THR A 36 -3.22 -0.95 2.27
N ILE A 37 -3.41 -2.05 3.00
CA ILE A 37 -4.16 -3.23 2.54
C ILE A 37 -5.63 -2.89 2.22
N PRO A 38 -6.41 -2.26 3.12
CA PRO A 38 -7.79 -1.88 2.79
C PRO A 38 -7.86 -0.83 1.67
N SER A 39 -6.83 0.02 1.56
CA SER A 39 -6.72 1.02 0.49
C SER A 39 -6.67 0.38 -0.90
N ALA A 40 -5.91 -0.71 -1.06
CA ALA A 40 -5.86 -1.47 -2.31
C ALA A 40 -7.22 -2.10 -2.67
N GLY A 41 -7.94 -2.62 -1.67
CA GLY A 41 -9.29 -3.14 -1.86
C GLY A 41 -10.27 -2.09 -2.37
N ILE A 42 -10.26 -0.90 -1.76
CA ILE A 42 -11.10 0.24 -2.19
C ILE A 42 -10.79 0.63 -3.63
N GLY A 43 -9.51 0.66 -4.02
CA GLY A 43 -9.10 0.98 -5.39
C GLY A 43 -9.68 0.00 -6.42
N VAL A 44 -9.64 -1.30 -6.15
CA VAL A 44 -10.21 -2.33 -7.03
C VAL A 44 -11.72 -2.21 -7.15
N VAL A 45 -12.41 -2.09 -6.01
CA VAL A 45 -13.86 -1.99 -5.98
C VAL A 45 -14.32 -0.75 -6.74
N MET A 46 -13.68 0.39 -6.50
CA MET A 46 -14.00 1.65 -7.18
C MET A 46 -13.72 1.58 -8.69
N ALA A 47 -12.64 0.90 -9.10
CA ALA A 47 -12.36 0.69 -10.51
C ALA A 47 -13.41 -0.19 -11.18
N LEU A 48 -13.79 -1.32 -10.58
CA LEU A 48 -14.77 -2.23 -11.17
C LEU A 48 -16.18 -1.61 -11.22
N ASP A 49 -16.56 -0.86 -10.19
CA ASP A 49 -17.83 -0.15 -10.12
C ASP A 49 -17.93 0.92 -11.23
N LEU A 50 -16.86 1.69 -11.47
CA LEU A 50 -16.81 2.70 -12.53
C LEU A 50 -16.98 2.09 -13.94
N PHE A 51 -16.51 0.86 -14.15
CA PHE A 51 -16.62 0.15 -15.41
C PHE A 51 -17.84 -0.79 -15.48
N GLY A 52 -18.69 -0.82 -14.43
CA GLY A 52 -19.91 -1.63 -14.38
C GLY A 52 -19.65 -3.14 -14.44
N LEU A 53 -18.48 -3.59 -14.00
CA LEU A 53 -18.11 -5.00 -14.04
C LEU A 53 -18.43 -5.67 -12.70
N PRO A 54 -18.88 -6.95 -12.72
CA PRO A 54 -19.07 -7.68 -11.47
C PRO A 54 -17.75 -7.78 -10.70
N LEU A 55 -17.83 -8.11 -9.42
CA LEU A 55 -16.69 -8.49 -8.58
C LEU A 55 -16.52 -10.03 -8.63
N PRO A 56 -15.93 -10.63 -9.69
CA PRO A 56 -15.65 -12.06 -9.69
C PRO A 56 -14.52 -12.38 -8.72
N GLY A 57 -14.29 -13.66 -8.46
CA GLY A 57 -13.12 -14.13 -7.68
C GLY A 57 -11.77 -13.62 -8.21
N MET A 58 -11.68 -13.20 -9.47
CA MET A 58 -10.48 -12.58 -10.04
C MET A 58 -10.16 -11.20 -9.48
N ALA A 59 -11.15 -10.47 -8.96
CA ALA A 59 -10.92 -9.20 -8.26
C ALA A 59 -10.04 -9.41 -7.02
N VAL A 60 -10.10 -10.58 -6.38
CA VAL A 60 -9.24 -10.93 -5.23
C VAL A 60 -7.78 -11.05 -5.66
N ILE A 61 -7.51 -11.64 -6.83
CA ILE A 61 -6.15 -11.72 -7.37
C ILE A 61 -5.61 -10.32 -7.65
N ALA A 62 -6.42 -9.45 -8.28
CA ALA A 62 -6.04 -8.06 -8.51
C ALA A 62 -5.78 -7.31 -7.19
N MET A 63 -6.64 -7.48 -6.18
CA MET A 63 -6.44 -6.91 -4.84
C MET A 63 -5.12 -7.37 -4.20
N LEU A 64 -4.77 -8.66 -4.30
CA LEU A 64 -3.51 -9.18 -3.77
C LEU A 64 -2.29 -8.56 -4.47
N LEU A 65 -2.30 -8.52 -5.81
CA LEU A 65 -1.22 -7.92 -6.60
C LEU A 65 -1.05 -6.42 -6.29
N LEU A 66 -2.17 -5.70 -6.16
CA LEU A 66 -2.18 -4.27 -5.81
C LEU A 66 -1.68 -4.02 -4.39
N THR A 67 -2.04 -4.92 -3.47
CA THR A 67 -1.58 -4.87 -2.08
C THR A 67 -0.07 -4.97 -2.02
N ASP A 68 0.55 -5.89 -2.77
CA ASP A 68 2.02 -6.04 -2.82
C ASP A 68 2.72 -4.79 -3.35
N ILE A 69 2.20 -4.18 -4.42
CA ILE A 69 2.76 -2.96 -5.01
C ILE A 69 2.63 -1.78 -4.02
N SER A 70 1.46 -1.65 -3.39
CA SER A 70 1.19 -0.59 -2.41
C SER A 70 2.07 -0.75 -1.16
N LEU A 71 2.23 -1.97 -0.65
CA LEU A 71 3.09 -2.28 0.48
C LEU A 71 4.55 -1.91 0.21
N LYS A 72 5.11 -2.33 -0.94
CA LYS A 72 6.49 -1.98 -1.31
C LYS A 72 6.68 -0.46 -1.36
N ASN A 73 5.72 0.25 -1.94
CA ASN A 73 5.78 1.71 -2.04
C ASN A 73 5.68 2.39 -0.65
N ALA A 74 4.84 1.88 0.25
CA ALA A 74 4.67 2.40 1.60
C ALA A 74 5.89 2.12 2.49
N ILE A 75 6.38 0.88 2.49
CA ILE A 75 7.60 0.44 3.19
C ILE A 75 8.74 1.38 2.82
N LEU A 76 8.97 1.53 1.52
CA LEU A 76 10.07 2.32 1.03
C LEU A 76 9.89 3.83 1.38
N LEU A 77 8.67 4.39 1.32
CA LEU A 77 8.40 5.79 1.72
C LEU A 77 8.74 6.05 3.18
N VAL A 78 8.29 5.16 4.07
CA VAL A 78 8.57 5.24 5.49
C VAL A 78 10.07 5.05 5.77
N ASP A 79 10.70 4.09 5.10
CA ASP A 79 12.14 3.83 5.21
C ASP A 79 12.98 5.06 4.85
N PHE A 80 12.64 5.74 3.75
CA PHE A 80 13.35 6.95 3.31
C PHE A 80 13.14 8.11 4.28
N ALA A 81 11.94 8.24 4.86
CA ALA A 81 11.67 9.26 5.86
C ALA A 81 12.49 9.02 7.15
N ILE A 82 12.54 7.78 7.64
CA ILE A 82 13.33 7.40 8.82
C ILE A 82 14.82 7.62 8.56
N HIS A 83 15.31 7.23 7.38
CA HIS A 83 16.69 7.44 6.99
C HIS A 83 17.04 8.94 6.95
N ALA A 84 16.16 9.78 6.40
CA ALA A 84 16.33 11.22 6.36
C ALA A 84 16.30 11.88 7.76
N GLU A 85 15.48 11.37 8.70
CA GLU A 85 15.52 11.82 10.10
C GLU A 85 16.85 11.44 10.78
N ARG A 86 17.33 10.21 10.56
CA ARG A 86 18.53 9.67 11.23
C ARG A 86 19.84 10.25 10.68
N GLU A 87 19.98 10.36 9.35
CA GLU A 87 21.23 10.81 8.72
C GLU A 87 21.31 12.33 8.54
N HIS A 88 20.19 12.98 8.23
CA HIS A 88 20.16 14.42 7.97
C HIS A 88 19.62 15.26 9.12
N GLY A 89 19.18 14.62 10.23
CA GLY A 89 18.64 15.31 11.39
C GLY A 89 17.38 16.12 11.10
N LEU A 90 16.69 15.81 10.00
CA LEU A 90 15.50 16.54 9.55
C LEU A 90 14.35 16.33 10.53
N THR A 91 13.47 17.32 10.61
CA THR A 91 12.21 17.14 11.35
C THR A 91 11.33 16.10 10.64
N SER A 92 10.50 15.37 11.37
CA SER A 92 9.61 14.35 10.78
C SER A 92 8.72 14.88 9.65
N ARG A 93 8.41 16.18 9.66
CA ARG A 93 7.70 16.85 8.56
C ARG A 93 8.56 17.02 7.32
N ASP A 94 9.78 17.50 7.48
CA ASP A 94 10.66 17.74 6.35
C ASP A 94 11.14 16.42 5.73
N ALA A 95 11.38 15.41 6.57
CA ALA A 95 11.78 14.07 6.15
C ALA A 95 10.72 13.36 5.30
N ILE A 96 9.45 13.35 5.76
CA ILE A 96 8.36 12.72 4.99
C ILE A 96 8.06 13.48 3.70
N LEU A 97 8.16 14.81 3.70
CA LEU A 97 7.99 15.62 2.48
C LEU A 97 9.10 15.35 1.47
N ALA A 98 10.36 15.31 1.90
CA ALA A 98 11.48 14.96 1.04
C ALA A 98 11.32 13.53 0.47
N ALA A 99 10.92 12.58 1.31
CA ALA A 99 10.64 11.21 0.89
C ALA A 99 9.52 11.13 -0.16
N CYS A 100 8.43 11.90 0.01
CA CYS A 100 7.35 11.98 -0.98
C CYS A 100 7.84 12.51 -2.32
N LEU A 101 8.64 13.58 -2.34
CA LEU A 101 9.13 14.18 -3.58
C LEU A 101 10.08 13.23 -4.34
N LEU A 102 10.97 12.55 -3.63
CA LEU A 102 11.92 11.61 -4.23
C LEU A 102 11.22 10.36 -4.77
N ARG A 103 10.09 9.97 -4.18
CA ARG A 103 9.35 8.76 -4.58
C ARG A 103 8.27 8.98 -5.60
N LEU A 104 7.81 10.21 -5.81
CA LEU A 104 6.81 10.50 -6.82
C LEU A 104 7.24 9.96 -8.20
N ARG A 105 8.50 10.14 -8.58
CA ARG A 105 9.06 9.62 -9.85
C ARG A 105 9.01 8.08 -9.92
N PRO A 106 9.60 7.33 -8.96
CA PRO A 106 9.47 5.87 -8.91
C PRO A 106 8.04 5.32 -8.84
N ILE A 107 7.16 5.93 -8.03
CA ILE A 107 5.76 5.47 -7.88
C ILE A 107 5.02 5.61 -9.21
N VAL A 108 5.19 6.75 -9.88
CA VAL A 108 4.60 6.97 -11.20
C VAL A 108 5.17 5.98 -12.22
N MET A 109 6.49 5.74 -12.22
CA MET A 109 7.13 4.78 -13.13
C MET A 109 6.58 3.35 -12.96
N THR A 110 6.47 2.87 -11.72
CA THR A 110 5.94 1.53 -11.44
C THR A 110 4.46 1.41 -11.78
N THR A 111 3.67 2.44 -11.50
CA THR A 111 2.24 2.51 -11.85
C THR A 111 2.04 2.42 -13.36
N PHE A 112 2.81 3.19 -14.13
CA PHE A 112 2.76 3.15 -15.60
C PHE A 112 3.23 1.81 -16.16
N ALA A 113 4.34 1.27 -15.65
CA ALA A 113 4.85 -0.03 -16.10
C ALA A 113 3.82 -1.16 -15.88
N ALA A 114 3.20 -1.19 -14.70
CA ALA A 114 2.18 -2.19 -14.39
C ALA A 114 0.88 -1.96 -15.18
N ALA A 115 0.46 -0.71 -15.38
CA ALA A 115 -0.71 -0.39 -16.19
C ALA A 115 -0.51 -0.78 -17.67
N LEU A 116 0.66 -0.50 -18.24
CA LEU A 116 1.01 -0.92 -19.61
C LEU A 116 1.13 -2.44 -19.73
N GLY A 117 1.65 -3.13 -18.69
CA GLY A 117 1.67 -4.59 -18.63
C GLY A 117 0.29 -5.23 -18.53
N ALA A 118 -0.67 -4.55 -17.92
CA ALA A 118 -2.07 -5.00 -17.82
C ALA A 118 -2.91 -4.61 -19.06
N LEU A 119 -2.46 -3.65 -19.86
CA LEU A 119 -3.14 -3.22 -21.10
C LEU A 119 -3.52 -4.36 -22.06
N PRO A 120 -2.63 -5.33 -22.38
CA PRO A 120 -2.99 -6.44 -23.26
C PRO A 120 -4.10 -7.34 -22.68
N LEU A 121 -4.25 -7.42 -21.36
CA LEU A 121 -5.32 -8.21 -20.73
C LEU A 121 -6.71 -7.61 -20.98
N VAL A 122 -6.78 -6.31 -21.21
CA VAL A 122 -8.02 -5.59 -21.53
C VAL A 122 -8.31 -5.61 -23.02
N LEU A 123 -7.27 -5.51 -23.86
CA LEU A 123 -7.41 -5.38 -25.32
C LEU A 123 -7.49 -6.71 -26.08
N MET A 124 -6.92 -7.79 -25.55
CA MET A 124 -6.99 -9.10 -26.23
C MET A 124 -8.37 -9.74 -26.08
N GLY A 125 -9.10 -9.83 -27.19
CA GLY A 125 -10.29 -10.67 -27.31
C GLY A 125 -9.94 -12.16 -27.53
N GLY A 126 -10.84 -13.05 -27.12
CA GLY A 126 -10.71 -14.50 -27.34
C GLY A 126 -11.22 -15.35 -26.17
N TYR A 127 -10.90 -16.65 -26.21
CA TYR A 127 -11.25 -17.60 -25.14
C TYR A 127 -10.71 -17.13 -23.77
N GLY A 128 -11.60 -17.05 -22.77
CA GLY A 128 -11.25 -16.59 -21.42
C GLY A 128 -11.26 -15.08 -21.22
N MET A 129 -11.80 -14.30 -22.16
CA MET A 129 -11.92 -12.84 -22.02
C MET A 129 -12.77 -12.41 -20.80
N GLU A 130 -13.80 -13.18 -20.45
CA GLU A 130 -14.68 -12.92 -19.29
C GLU A 130 -13.92 -12.90 -17.96
N LEU A 131 -12.73 -13.52 -17.93
CA LEU A 131 -11.88 -13.60 -16.76
C LEU A 131 -10.73 -12.57 -16.82
N ARG A 132 -10.12 -12.41 -18.00
CA ARG A 132 -8.95 -11.52 -18.19
C ARG A 132 -9.32 -10.04 -18.19
N GLN A 133 -10.46 -9.69 -18.78
CA GLN A 133 -10.87 -8.30 -18.93
C GLN A 133 -11.19 -7.63 -17.58
N PRO A 134 -11.95 -8.25 -16.65
CA PRO A 134 -12.15 -7.67 -15.32
C PRO A 134 -10.86 -7.58 -14.51
N LEU A 135 -9.95 -8.56 -14.66
CA LEU A 135 -8.66 -8.55 -13.98
C LEU A 135 -7.77 -7.40 -14.46
N GLY A 136 -7.71 -7.17 -15.77
CA GLY A 136 -6.93 -6.07 -16.36
C GLY A 136 -7.47 -4.70 -15.96
N ILE A 137 -8.79 -4.52 -15.98
CA ILE A 137 -9.46 -3.26 -15.59
C ILE A 137 -9.28 -3.00 -14.09
N ALA A 138 -9.47 -4.02 -13.25
CA ALA A 138 -9.22 -3.92 -11.82
C ALA A 138 -7.77 -3.54 -11.50
N LEU A 139 -6.79 -4.09 -12.23
CA LEU A 139 -5.38 -3.74 -12.07
C LEU A 139 -5.11 -2.28 -12.47
N ILE A 140 -5.51 -1.86 -13.69
CA ILE A 140 -5.21 -0.52 -14.19
C ILE A 140 -5.91 0.55 -13.36
N GLY A 141 -7.22 0.40 -13.16
CA GLY A 141 -8.00 1.37 -12.39
C GLY A 141 -7.64 1.33 -10.91
N GLY A 142 -7.46 0.12 -10.35
CA GLY A 142 -7.07 -0.07 -8.96
C GLY A 142 -5.71 0.53 -8.66
N LEU A 143 -4.73 0.37 -9.54
CA LEU A 143 -3.38 0.95 -9.38
C LEU A 143 -3.44 2.47 -9.30
N LEU A 144 -4.16 3.12 -10.23
CA LEU A 144 -4.23 4.57 -10.27
C LEU A 144 -4.87 5.14 -9.00
N VAL A 145 -5.98 4.53 -8.56
CA VAL A 145 -6.71 4.97 -7.36
C VAL A 145 -5.94 4.63 -6.08
N SER A 146 -5.46 3.39 -5.93
CA SER A 146 -4.79 2.93 -4.71
C SER A 146 -3.45 3.60 -4.51
N GLN A 147 -2.68 3.84 -5.58
CA GLN A 147 -1.38 4.51 -5.48
C GLN A 147 -1.53 5.98 -5.11
N ALA A 148 -2.51 6.68 -5.70
CA ALA A 148 -2.84 8.04 -5.30
C ALA A 148 -3.28 8.08 -3.83
N GLN A 149 -4.24 7.24 -3.46
CA GLN A 149 -4.76 7.17 -2.09
C GLN A 149 -3.66 6.87 -1.07
N THR A 150 -2.76 5.93 -1.37
CA THR A 150 -1.62 5.60 -0.50
C THR A 150 -0.69 6.80 -0.34
N MET A 151 -0.32 7.47 -1.43
CA MET A 151 0.58 8.63 -1.36
C MET A 151 -0.03 9.81 -0.58
N PHE A 152 -1.35 9.97 -0.60
CA PHE A 152 -2.06 10.98 0.20
C PHE A 152 -2.25 10.56 1.67
N THR A 153 -2.45 9.27 1.94
CA THR A 153 -2.82 8.76 3.27
C THR A 153 -1.59 8.44 4.13
N THR A 154 -0.48 8.00 3.54
CA THR A 154 0.74 7.65 4.28
C THR A 154 1.44 8.83 4.98
N PRO A 155 1.56 10.03 4.38
CA PRO A 155 2.26 11.15 5.04
C PRO A 155 1.55 11.66 6.31
N PRO A 156 0.22 11.90 6.31
CA PRO A 156 -0.51 12.26 7.52
C PRO A 156 -0.42 11.18 8.60
N LEU A 157 -0.53 9.90 8.22
CA LEU A 157 -0.40 8.78 9.16
C LEU A 157 0.99 8.72 9.78
N TYR A 158 2.05 8.92 8.98
CA TYR A 158 3.42 9.00 9.48
C TYR A 158 3.60 10.14 10.49
N LEU A 159 3.07 11.32 10.18
CA LEU A 159 3.12 12.47 11.10
C LEU A 159 2.30 12.27 12.37
N LEU A 160 1.16 11.60 12.28
CA LEU A 160 0.36 11.20 13.44
C LEU A 160 1.15 10.27 14.35
N VAL A 161 1.82 9.27 13.78
CA VAL A 161 2.69 8.34 14.52
C VAL A 161 3.86 9.07 15.17
N ALA A 162 4.56 9.93 14.43
CA ALA A 162 5.66 10.73 14.98
C ALA A 162 5.21 11.66 16.11
N ARG A 163 4.03 12.27 15.97
CA ARG A 163 3.42 13.13 17.00
C ARG A 163 3.01 12.34 18.24
N CYS A 164 2.43 11.15 18.08
CA CYS A 164 2.13 10.26 19.21
C CYS A 164 3.40 9.78 19.91
N ALA A 165 4.43 9.38 19.16
CA ALA A 165 5.71 8.94 19.72
C ALA A 165 6.39 10.06 20.55
N SER A 166 6.42 11.29 20.03
CA SER A 166 6.95 12.45 20.78
C SER A 166 6.11 12.80 22.02
N PHE A 167 4.79 12.56 21.99
CA PHE A 167 3.92 12.78 23.15
C PHE A 167 4.21 11.78 24.27
N PHE A 168 4.41 10.50 23.94
CA PHE A 168 4.81 9.47 24.91
C PHE A 168 6.19 9.74 25.53
N ARG A 169 7.17 10.19 24.73
CA ARG A 169 8.50 10.56 25.25
C ARG A 169 8.47 11.75 26.20
N LYS A 170 7.46 12.61 26.08
CA LYS A 170 7.23 13.77 26.97
C LYS A 170 6.52 13.38 28.27
N ALA A 171 5.76 12.29 28.26
CA ALA A 171 5.07 11.75 29.44
C ALA A 171 6.02 10.96 30.38
N GLU A 172 7.12 10.42 29.86
CA GLU A 172 8.17 9.74 30.65
C GLU A 172 9.18 10.70 31.32
N THR A 173 9.13 11.99 30.99
CA THR A 173 10.04 13.03 31.52
C THR A 173 9.35 14.03 32.46
N SER A 174 8.18 13.70 33.01
CA SER A 174 7.49 14.45 34.07
C SER A 174 7.11 13.51 35.22
#